data_AF-A0A934ELU6-F1
#
_entry.id   AF-A0A934ELU6-F1
#
_cell.length_a   1.000
_cell.length_b   1.000
_cell.length_c   1.000
_cell.angle_alpha   90.00
_cell.angle_beta   90.00
_cell.angle_gamma   90.00
#
_symmetry.space_group_name_H-M   'P 1'
#
loop_
_entity.id
_entity.type
_entity.pdbx_description
1 polymer ?
#
loop_
_entity_poly.entity_id
_entity_poly.type
_entity_poly.pdbx_seq_one_letter_code
_entity_poly.pdbx_strand_id
1 'polypeptide(L)'
;MKQIVIVSLALIFCLTGVTAYGAGEVKVDAKALFEQKCSQCHDIERPKSKKKTGKEWESIVMRMKNTNGCKITDEEAKIIIGYLTATYGN
;
A
#
# COMPACT_ATOMS: atom_id res chain seq x y z
N MET A 1 -54.59 1.21 28.82
CA MET A 1 -55.19 1.62 30.12
C MET A 1 -54.72 0.60 31.15
N LYS A 2 -54.07 0.89 32.28
CA LYS A 2 -53.52 2.09 32.96
C LYS A 2 -52.37 1.59 33.87
N GLN A 3 -51.30 2.29 34.23
CA GLN A 3 -50.71 3.60 33.86
C GLN A 3 -49.35 3.33 33.13
N ILE A 4 -48.36 4.19 32.83
CA ILE A 4 -47.99 5.63 33.04
C ILE A 4 -47.36 6.01 34.42
N VAL A 5 -46.23 6.76 34.40
CA VAL A 5 -45.42 7.27 35.55
C VAL A 5 -44.76 6.14 36.38
N ILE A 6 -43.49 6.19 36.84
CA ILE A 6 -42.59 7.32 37.12
C ILE A 6 -41.25 7.23 36.36
N VAL A 7 -40.81 8.38 35.83
CA VAL A 7 -39.45 8.59 35.31
C VAL A 7 -38.47 8.74 36.48
N SER A 8 -37.39 7.96 36.50
CA SER A 8 -36.32 8.10 37.52
C SER A 8 -34.93 7.92 36.93
N LEU A 9 -34.55 8.92 36.13
CA LEU A 9 -33.18 9.48 36.02
C LEU A 9 -31.98 8.52 35.90
N ALA A 10 -32.10 7.43 35.14
CA ALA A 10 -30.95 6.63 34.69
C ALA A 10 -30.45 7.16 33.32
N LEU A 11 -29.97 8.41 33.29
CA LEU A 11 -29.55 9.10 32.06
C LEU A 11 -28.14 8.68 31.60
N ILE A 12 -27.92 7.39 31.39
CA ILE A 12 -26.69 6.83 30.80
C ILE A 12 -26.88 6.67 29.30
N PHE A 13 -26.97 7.81 28.62
CA PHE A 13 -26.90 7.91 27.16
C PHE A 13 -25.43 7.80 26.73
N CYS A 14 -24.97 6.57 26.55
CA CYS A 14 -23.77 6.17 25.80
C CYS A 14 -23.95 4.67 25.52
N LEU A 15 -24.38 4.22 24.34
CA LEU A 15 -23.72 4.50 23.06
C LEU A 15 -22.19 4.39 23.21
N THR A 16 -21.74 3.23 23.70
CA THR A 16 -20.39 2.72 23.47
C THR A 16 -20.21 2.55 21.96
N GLY A 17 -19.83 3.65 21.30
CA GLY A 17 -19.82 3.73 19.85
C GLY A 17 -18.94 2.63 19.28
N VAL A 18 -19.49 1.86 18.35
CA VAL A 18 -18.66 1.11 17.40
C VAL A 18 -17.94 2.17 16.60
N THR A 19 -16.72 2.52 17.03
CA THR A 19 -15.77 3.26 16.21
C THR A 19 -15.43 2.34 15.06
N ALA A 20 -16.20 2.48 13.98
CA ALA A 20 -15.78 2.03 12.67
C ALA A 20 -14.46 2.75 12.41
N TYR A 21 -13.34 2.05 12.66
CA TYR A 21 -12.04 2.41 12.14
C TYR A 21 -12.20 2.35 10.62
N GLY A 22 -12.56 3.49 10.04
CA GLY A 22 -12.50 3.70 8.61
C GLY A 22 -11.07 3.37 8.22
N ALA A 23 -10.89 2.25 7.53
CA ALA A 23 -9.60 1.81 7.07
C ALA A 23 -9.11 2.84 6.04
N GLY A 24 -8.39 3.85 6.54
CA GLY A 24 -7.81 4.87 5.70
C GLY A 24 -6.82 4.19 4.78
N GLU A 25 -7.21 4.01 3.51
CA GLU A 25 -6.35 3.42 2.49
C GLU A 25 -5.10 4.28 2.39
N VAL A 26 -4.00 3.81 2.98
CA VAL A 26 -2.68 4.43 2.85
C VAL A 26 -2.25 4.21 1.40
N LYS A 27 -2.66 5.14 0.53
CA LYS A 27 -2.39 5.11 -0.90
C LYS A 27 -0.88 5.23 -1.12
N VAL A 28 -0.23 4.08 -1.25
CA VAL A 28 1.22 3.99 -1.50
C VAL A 28 1.55 4.70 -2.81
N ASP A 29 2.39 5.73 -2.75
CA ASP A 29 2.98 6.30 -3.95
C ASP A 29 4.00 5.31 -4.52
N ALA A 30 3.61 4.66 -5.62
CA ALA A 30 4.41 3.62 -6.27
C ALA A 30 5.69 4.18 -6.92
N LYS A 31 5.74 5.46 -7.29
CA LYS A 31 6.95 6.13 -7.78
C LYS A 31 7.90 6.39 -6.62
N ALA A 32 7.41 6.95 -5.52
CA ALA A 32 8.21 7.21 -4.33
C ALA A 32 8.78 5.91 -3.74
N LEU A 33 7.96 4.84 -3.65
CA LEU A 33 8.40 3.51 -3.22
C LEU A 33 9.49 2.96 -4.15
N PHE A 34 9.30 3.02 -5.47
CA PHE A 34 10.31 2.58 -6.44
C PHE A 34 11.63 3.36 -6.28
N GLU A 35 11.59 4.68 -6.25
CA GLU A 35 12.80 5.51 -6.13
C GLU A 35 13.48 5.32 -4.77
N GLN A 36 12.73 5.17 -3.67
CA GLN A 36 13.26 4.90 -2.32
C GLN A 36 13.90 3.52 -2.19
N LYS A 37 13.35 2.48 -2.85
CA LYS A 37 13.85 1.10 -2.73
C LYS A 37 14.95 0.78 -3.76
N CYS A 38 14.79 1.19 -5.01
CA CYS A 38 15.70 0.80 -6.10
C CYS A 38 16.96 1.67 -6.23
N SER A 39 17.06 2.81 -5.54
CA SER A 39 18.27 3.65 -5.49
C SER A 39 19.31 3.21 -4.46
N GLN A 40 18.96 2.29 -3.53
CA GLN A 40 19.80 1.96 -2.36
C GLN A 40 21.11 1.24 -2.71
N CYS A 41 21.18 0.58 -3.87
CA CYS A 41 22.32 -0.25 -4.27
C CYS A 41 22.98 0.17 -5.59
N HIS A 42 22.30 0.99 -6.41
CA HIS A 42 22.81 1.51 -7.68
C HIS A 42 21.97 2.69 -8.16
N ASP A 43 22.45 3.40 -9.18
CA ASP A 43 21.74 4.51 -9.83
C ASP A 43 20.31 4.11 -10.29
N ILE A 44 19.35 5.00 -10.03
CA ILE A 44 17.93 4.84 -10.37
C ILE A 44 17.65 5.11 -11.87
N GLU A 45 18.55 5.78 -12.58
CA GLU A 45 18.42 6.00 -14.02
C GLU A 45 18.72 4.73 -14.83
N ARG A 46 19.32 3.69 -14.21
CA ARG A 46 19.53 2.38 -14.84
C ARG A 46 18.22 1.68 -15.26
N PRO A 47 17.19 1.57 -14.40
CA PRO A 47 15.85 1.13 -14.84
C PRO A 47 15.11 2.19 -15.67
N LYS A 48 15.14 3.48 -15.29
CA LYS A 48 14.37 4.53 -16.01
C LYS A 48 14.77 4.69 -17.48
N SER A 49 16.04 4.44 -17.82
CA SER A 49 16.57 4.44 -19.19
C SER A 49 16.25 3.17 -20.01
N LYS A 50 15.24 2.38 -19.61
CA LYS A 50 14.83 1.15 -20.30
C LYS A 50 13.33 1.16 -20.55
N LYS A 51 12.93 0.45 -21.60
CA LYS A 51 11.55 0.04 -21.85
C LYS A 51 11.51 -1.48 -21.89
N LYS A 52 10.57 -2.08 -21.15
CA LYS A 52 10.48 -3.53 -20.91
C LYS A 52 9.04 -3.98 -20.71
N THR A 53 8.72 -5.20 -21.12
CA THR A 53 7.41 -5.81 -20.90
C THR A 53 7.20 -6.10 -19.40
N GLY A 54 5.94 -6.22 -18.96
CA GLY A 54 5.64 -6.47 -17.53
C GLY A 54 6.30 -7.73 -16.96
N LYS A 55 6.41 -8.80 -17.77
CA LYS A 55 7.12 -10.05 -17.39
C LYS A 55 8.63 -9.86 -17.24
N GLU A 56 9.23 -8.98 -18.04
CA GLU A 56 10.65 -8.63 -17.90
C GLU A 56 10.88 -7.74 -16.67
N TRP A 57 9.98 -6.81 -16.37
CA TRP A 57 10.04 -6.03 -15.14
C TRP A 57 9.87 -6.89 -13.89
N GLU A 58 8.91 -7.82 -13.90
CA GLU A 58 8.72 -8.84 -12.86
C GLU A 58 10.01 -9.64 -12.62
N SER A 59 10.59 -10.22 -13.68
CA SER A 59 11.86 -10.95 -13.61
C SER A 59 13.02 -10.10 -13.05
N ILE A 60 13.12 -8.83 -13.46
CA ILE A 60 14.15 -7.91 -12.96
C ILE A 60 13.95 -7.59 -11.47
N VAL A 61 12.74 -7.22 -11.04
CA VAL A 61 12.43 -6.86 -9.64
C VAL A 61 12.58 -8.06 -8.71
N MET A 62 12.08 -9.23 -9.10
CA MET A 62 12.20 -10.44 -8.29
C MET A 62 13.65 -10.93 -8.19
N ARG A 63 14.49 -10.73 -9.23
CA ARG A 63 15.94 -10.92 -9.11
C ARG A 63 16.59 -9.91 -8.16
N MET A 64 16.21 -8.63 -8.21
CA MET A 64 16.74 -7.62 -7.29
C MET A 64 16.43 -7.97 -5.83
N LYS A 65 15.21 -8.44 -5.55
CA LYS A 65 14.80 -8.96 -4.24
C LYS A 65 15.58 -10.22 -3.86
N ASN A 66 15.39 -11.31 -4.61
CA ASN A 66 15.77 -12.66 -4.20
C ASN A 66 17.26 -12.99 -4.40
N THR A 67 17.94 -12.33 -5.34
CA THR A 67 19.35 -12.62 -5.70
C THR A 67 20.29 -11.49 -5.28
N ASN A 68 19.85 -10.23 -5.38
CA ASN A 68 20.67 -9.07 -5.01
C ASN A 68 20.35 -8.50 -3.61
N GLY A 69 19.42 -9.11 -2.86
CA GLY A 69 19.15 -8.78 -1.46
C GLY A 69 18.41 -7.46 -1.22
N CYS A 70 17.72 -6.92 -2.24
CA CYS A 70 16.90 -5.72 -2.09
C CYS A 70 15.75 -5.96 -1.09
N LYS A 71 15.67 -5.12 -0.06
CA LYS A 71 14.72 -5.29 1.06
C LYS A 71 13.33 -4.76 0.71
N ILE A 72 12.61 -5.54 -0.09
CA ILE A 72 11.20 -5.32 -0.46
C ILE A 72 10.31 -6.53 -0.15
N THR A 73 9.09 -6.29 0.31
CA THR A 73 8.04 -7.34 0.43
C THR A 73 7.50 -7.76 -0.95
N ASP A 74 6.63 -8.77 -1.01
CA ASP A 74 5.98 -9.16 -2.26
C ASP A 74 4.92 -8.15 -2.71
N GLU A 75 4.27 -7.47 -1.76
CA GLU A 75 3.34 -6.36 -2.00
C GLU A 75 4.09 -5.15 -2.57
N GLU A 76 5.21 -4.77 -1.96
CA GLU A 76 6.07 -3.70 -2.47
C GLU A 76 6.62 -4.02 -3.86
N ALA A 77 7.08 -5.27 -4.07
CA ALA A 77 7.53 -5.74 -5.38
C ALA A 77 6.42 -5.62 -6.43
N LYS A 78 5.20 -6.07 -6.12
CA LYS A 78 4.02 -5.98 -7.00
C LYS A 78 3.66 -4.53 -7.35
N ILE A 79 3.72 -3.61 -6.37
CA ILE A 79 3.49 -2.17 -6.59
C ILE A 79 4.56 -1.58 -7.52
N ILE A 80 5.85 -1.90 -7.28
CA ILE A 80 6.97 -1.45 -8.12
C ILE A 80 6.87 -2.00 -9.54
N ILE A 81 6.55 -3.29 -9.72
CA ILE A 81 6.35 -3.92 -11.04
C ILE A 81 5.19 -3.25 -11.79
N GLY A 82 4.09 -2.94 -11.10
CA GLY A 82 2.96 -2.21 -11.69
C GLY A 82 3.36 -0.82 -12.19
N TYR A 83 4.06 -0.05 -11.36
CA TYR A 83 4.56 1.28 -11.74
C TYR A 83 5.57 1.24 -12.90
N LEU A 84 6.51 0.28 -12.87
CA LEU A 84 7.49 0.08 -13.92
C LEU A 84 6.83 -0.33 -15.24
N THR A 85 5.81 -1.20 -15.20
CA THR A 85 5.06 -1.60 -16.40
C THR A 85 4.25 -0.45 -16.97
N ALA A 86 3.57 0.34 -16.13
CA ALA A 86 2.75 1.47 -16.57
C ALA A 86 3.59 2.63 -17.15
N THR A 87 4.76 2.92 -16.57
CA THR A 87 5.61 4.06 -16.96
C THR A 87 6.68 3.67 -17.99
N TYR A 88 7.30 2.51 -17.79
CA TYR A 88 8.44 2.01 -18.56
C TYR A 88 8.10 0.73 -19.35
N GLY A 89 6.82 0.51 -19.65
CA GLY A 89 6.34 -0.50 -20.59
C GLY A 89 6.68 -0.20 -22.06
N ASN A 90 6.71 -1.26 -22.87
CA ASN A 90 6.65 -1.29 -24.33
C ASN A 90 5.69 -2.38 -24.81
#